data_AF-A0A9D8T348-F1
#
_entry.id   AF-A0A9D8T348-F1
#
_cell.length_a   1.000
_cell.length_b   1.000
_cell.length_c   1.000
_cell.angle_alpha   90.00
_cell.angle_beta   90.00
_cell.angle_gamma   90.00
#
_symmetry.space_group_name_H-M   'P 1'
#
loop_
_entity.id
_entity.type
_entity.pdbx_description
1 polymer ?
#
loop_
_entity_poly.entity_id
_entity_poly.type
_entity_poly.pdbx_seq_one_letter_code
_entity_poly.pdbx_strand_id
1 'polypeptide(L)'
;MGNYLTAEKLARHLGSRYDALTGNDDALIAEILARAGAIIEGFASVRYEVPLTPTPLLEEWALALAEHSLYKRLPGSQIPEKIREAYTRTIGQLSDLASNKMGTGGLLTFRQKPALKSPISVQNNRNDRMTDGE
;
A
#
# COMPACT_ATOMS: atom_id res chain seq x y z
N MET A 1 9.68 8.69 6.09
CA MET A 1 8.33 8.17 5.83
C MET A 1 7.72 9.03 4.76
N GLY A 2 7.15 8.41 3.73
CA GLY A 2 6.46 9.14 2.67
C GLY A 2 5.17 9.76 3.21
N ASN A 3 5.03 11.07 3.08
CA ASN A 3 3.84 11.79 3.52
C ASN A 3 2.82 11.81 2.37
N TYR A 4 2.08 10.71 2.22
CA TYR A 4 1.14 10.50 1.10
C TYR A 4 -0.22 11.16 1.28
N LEU A 5 -0.50 11.66 2.49
CA LEU A 5 -1.77 12.26 2.87
C LEU A 5 -1.50 13.46 3.77
N THR A 6 -2.21 14.57 3.53
CA THR A 6 -2.14 15.78 4.36
C THR A 6 -3.36 15.91 5.25
N ALA A 7 -3.20 16.59 6.39
CA ALA A 7 -4.30 16.91 7.30
C ALA A 7 -5.44 17.64 6.58
N GLU A 8 -5.14 18.54 5.64
CA GLU A 8 -6.14 19.24 4.83
C GLU A 8 -7.00 18.30 3.99
N LYS A 9 -6.41 17.26 3.40
CA LYS A 9 -7.17 16.28 2.60
C LYS A 9 -8.02 15.38 3.48
N LEU A 10 -7.49 14.98 4.63
CA LEU A 10 -8.26 14.26 5.64
C LEU A 10 -9.45 15.10 6.14
N ALA A 11 -9.24 16.38 6.42
CA ALA A 11 -10.28 17.34 6.80
C ALA A 11 -11.32 17.53 5.70
N ARG A 12 -10.89 17.64 4.43
CA ARG A 12 -11.80 17.72 3.28
C ARG A 12 -12.67 16.47 3.15
N HIS A 13 -12.09 15.28 3.40
CA HIS A 13 -12.79 14.01 3.28
C HIS A 13 -13.81 13.80 4.41
N LEU A 14 -13.41 14.09 5.65
CA LEU A 14 -14.25 13.90 6.83
C LEU A 14 -15.27 15.05 7.02
N GLY A 15 -15.00 16.23 6.46
CA GLY A 15 -15.85 17.41 6.57
C GLY A 15 -16.17 17.73 8.03
N SER A 16 -17.47 17.81 8.36
CA SER A 16 -17.96 18.12 9.72
C SER A 16 -17.59 17.07 10.78
N ARG A 17 -17.15 15.86 10.38
CA ARG A 17 -16.75 14.80 11.31
C ARG A 17 -15.29 14.92 11.71
N TYR A 18 -14.49 15.72 11.00
CA TYR A 18 -13.06 15.85 11.26
C TYR A 18 -12.79 16.26 12.71
N ASP A 19 -13.40 17.36 13.15
CA ASP A 19 -13.24 17.89 14.51
C ASP A 19 -13.74 16.93 15.58
N ALA A 20 -14.89 16.28 15.34
CA ALA A 20 -15.45 15.30 16.27
C ALA A 20 -14.57 14.02 16.42
N LEU A 21 -13.81 13.66 15.39
CA LEU A 21 -12.99 12.45 15.36
C LEU A 21 -11.56 12.71 15.84
N THR A 22 -10.97 13.85 15.47
CA THR A 22 -9.58 14.21 15.80
C THR A 22 -9.49 15.02 17.09
N GLY A 23 -10.57 15.65 17.54
CA GLY A 23 -10.56 16.61 18.64
C GLY A 23 -9.66 17.83 18.37
N ASN A 24 -9.35 18.09 17.10
CA ASN A 24 -8.36 19.07 16.66
C ASN A 24 -6.95 18.84 17.25
N ASP A 25 -6.61 17.58 17.56
CA ASP A 25 -5.32 17.18 18.11
C ASP A 25 -4.31 16.92 16.98
N ASP A 26 -3.46 17.92 16.71
CA ASP A 26 -2.47 17.88 15.62
C ASP A 26 -1.48 16.71 15.77
N ALA A 27 -1.12 16.35 17.01
CA ALA A 27 -0.22 15.23 17.29
C ALA A 27 -0.86 13.88 16.91
N LEU A 28 -2.14 13.71 17.23
CA LEU A 28 -2.94 12.55 16.83
C LEU A 28 -3.05 12.45 15.30
N ILE A 29 -3.31 13.57 14.63
CA ILE A 29 -3.42 13.62 13.18
C ILE A 29 -2.08 13.20 12.55
N ALA A 30 -0.97 13.77 13.02
CA ALA A 30 0.37 13.41 12.57
C ALA A 30 0.68 11.91 12.80
N GLU A 31 0.33 11.35 13.95
CA GLU A 31 0.53 9.91 14.23
C GLU A 31 -0.28 9.04 13.26
N ILE A 32 -1.55 9.38 13.00
CA ILE A 32 -2.42 8.60 12.12
C ILE A 32 -1.91 8.66 10.67
N LEU A 33 -1.51 9.84 10.20
CA LEU A 33 -0.93 10.01 8.87
C LEU A 33 0.37 9.21 8.73
N ALA A 34 1.25 9.27 9.73
CA ALA A 34 2.49 8.51 9.75
C ALA A 34 2.24 6.99 9.76
N ARG A 35 1.28 6.52 10.57
CA ARG A 35 0.91 5.10 10.65
C ARG A 35 0.31 4.61 9.32
N ALA A 36 -0.57 5.37 8.70
CA ALA A 36 -1.16 5.03 7.40
C ALA A 36 -0.07 4.92 6.31
N GLY A 37 0.85 5.88 6.25
CA GLY A 37 2.00 5.85 5.35
C GLY A 37 2.90 4.65 5.59
N ALA A 38 3.23 4.34 6.85
CA ALA A 38 4.06 3.20 7.22
C ALA A 38 3.46 1.85 6.81
N ILE A 39 2.13 1.69 6.90
CA ILE A 39 1.43 0.47 6.46
C ILE A 39 1.59 0.31 4.94
N ILE A 40 1.30 1.35 4.18
CA ILE A 40 1.41 1.37 2.72
C ILE A 40 2.85 1.06 2.29
N GLU A 41 3.83 1.75 2.86
CA GLU A 41 5.25 1.51 2.57
C GLU A 41 5.68 0.10 2.98
N GLY A 42 5.13 -0.45 4.07
CA GLY A 42 5.40 -1.82 4.50
C GLY A 42 4.99 -2.87 3.46
N PHE A 43 3.78 -2.76 2.92
CA PHE A 43 3.31 -3.64 1.84
C PHE A 43 4.06 -3.41 0.53
N ALA A 44 4.31 -2.14 0.19
CA ALA A 44 4.96 -1.79 -1.05
C ALA A 44 6.46 -2.15 -1.06
N SER A 45 7.16 -2.01 0.06
CA SER A 45 8.60 -2.30 0.17
C SER A 45 8.95 -3.76 -0.15
N VAL A 46 7.97 -4.67 -0.11
CA VAL A 46 8.12 -6.07 -0.52
C VAL A 46 8.56 -6.19 -1.99
N ARG A 47 8.05 -5.32 -2.87
CA ARG A 47 8.24 -5.44 -4.33
C ARG A 47 8.62 -4.14 -5.03
N TYR A 48 8.41 -2.99 -4.42
CA TYR A 48 8.60 -1.67 -5.00
C TYR A 48 9.68 -0.90 -4.24
N GLU A 49 10.39 0.00 -4.95
CA GLU A 49 11.34 0.91 -4.32
C GLU A 49 10.58 1.97 -3.54
N VAL A 50 10.91 2.09 -2.25
CA VAL A 50 10.43 3.17 -1.37
C VAL A 50 11.49 4.28 -1.35
N PRO A 51 11.10 5.57 -1.34
CA PRO A 51 9.73 6.08 -1.23
C PRO A 51 8.93 5.92 -2.54
N LEU A 52 7.69 5.42 -2.43
CA LEU A 52 6.76 5.35 -3.56
C LEU A 52 6.42 6.77 -4.06
N THR A 53 6.13 6.90 -5.35
CA THR A 53 5.56 8.15 -5.89
C THR A 53 4.15 8.35 -5.36
N PRO A 54 3.79 9.52 -4.79
CA PRO A 54 2.44 9.79 -4.34
C PRO A 54 1.48 9.74 -5.52
N THR A 55 0.50 8.84 -5.46
CA THR A 55 -0.57 8.69 -6.46
C THR A 55 -1.91 8.90 -5.78
N PRO A 56 -2.95 9.35 -6.52
CA PRO A 56 -4.30 9.51 -5.95
C PRO A 56 -4.85 8.20 -5.34
N LEU A 57 -4.39 7.05 -5.82
CA LEU A 57 -4.76 5.75 -5.27
C LEU A 57 -4.14 5.51 -3.88
N LEU A 58 -2.86 5.84 -3.69
CA LEU A 58 -2.20 5.76 -2.38
C LEU A 58 -2.86 6.69 -1.37
N GLU A 59 -3.29 7.86 -1.82
CA GLU A 59 -4.03 8.82 -1.01
C GLU A 59 -5.40 8.25 -0.57
N GLU A 60 -6.15 7.62 -1.48
CA GLU A 60 -7.42 6.96 -1.16
C GLU A 60 -7.22 5.84 -0.12
N TRP A 61 -6.16 5.04 -0.26
CA TRP A 61 -5.81 4.01 0.71
C TRP A 61 -5.42 4.60 2.07
N ALA A 62 -4.61 5.65 2.08
CA ALA A 62 -4.24 6.34 3.31
C ALA A 62 -5.46 6.94 4.02
N LEU A 63 -6.43 7.49 3.27
CA LEU A 63 -7.69 8.01 3.80
C LEU A 63 -8.52 6.91 4.48
N ALA A 64 -8.72 5.77 3.83
CA ALA A 64 -9.47 4.65 4.40
C ALA A 64 -8.82 4.10 5.68
N LEU A 65 -7.48 3.99 5.71
CA LEU A 65 -6.73 3.57 6.90
C LEU A 65 -6.83 4.58 8.05
N ALA A 66 -6.72 5.87 7.72
CA ALA A 66 -6.81 6.96 8.68
C ALA A 66 -8.20 7.04 9.31
N GLU A 67 -9.25 7.00 8.48
CA GLU A 67 -10.64 7.02 8.93
C GLU A 67 -10.94 5.84 9.86
N HIS A 68 -10.57 4.61 9.47
CA HIS A 68 -10.77 3.44 10.32
C HIS A 68 -10.04 3.56 11.68
N SER A 69 -8.82 4.12 11.68
CA SER A 69 -8.04 4.31 12.91
C SER A 69 -8.68 5.34 13.85
N LEU A 70 -9.25 6.41 13.31
CA LEU A 70 -10.00 7.42 14.06
C LEU A 70 -11.24 6.81 14.73
N TYR A 71 -12.05 6.08 13.96
CA TYR A 71 -13.25 5.42 14.50
C TYR A 71 -12.93 4.35 15.55
N LYS A 72 -11.85 3.59 15.37
CA LYS A 72 -11.41 2.57 16.34
C LYS A 72 -10.98 3.18 17.68
N ARG A 73 -10.50 4.42 17.67
CA ARG A 73 -9.98 5.10 18.86
C ARG A 73 -11.08 5.70 19.74
N LEU A 74 -12.25 5.99 19.18
CA LEU A 74 -13.39 6.53 19.92
C LEU A 74 -14.07 5.41 20.74
N PRO A 75 -13.99 5.45 22.09
CA PRO A 75 -14.64 4.45 22.92
C PRO A 75 -16.16 4.59 22.77
N GLY A 76 -16.81 3.55 22.23
CA GLY A 76 -18.27 3.52 22.02
C GLY A 76 -18.74 3.96 20.64
N SER A 77 -17.86 4.40 19.73
CA SER A 77 -18.24 4.58 18.33
C SER A 77 -18.32 3.23 17.62
N GLN A 78 -19.53 2.85 17.23
CA GLN A 78 -19.73 1.71 16.35
C GLN A 78 -19.11 2.05 14.99
N ILE A 79 -18.00 1.38 14.66
CA ILE A 79 -17.33 1.57 13.37
C ILE A 79 -18.36 1.29 12.27
N PRO A 80 -18.69 2.26 11.41
CA PRO A 80 -19.68 2.04 10.37
C PRO A 80 -19.21 0.93 9.45
N GLU A 81 -20.13 0.03 9.05
CA GLU A 81 -19.78 -1.15 8.25
C GLU A 81 -19.09 -0.74 6.93
N LYS A 82 -19.55 0.36 6.33
CA LYS A 82 -18.93 0.99 5.16
C LYS A 82 -17.44 1.30 5.34
N ILE A 83 -17.02 1.74 6.53
CA ILE A 83 -15.61 2.05 6.82
C ILE A 83 -14.80 0.77 7.00
N ARG A 84 -15.38 -0.24 7.65
CA ARG A 84 -14.77 -1.57 7.79
C ARG A 84 -14.59 -2.24 6.43
N GLU A 85 -15.59 -2.17 5.57
CA GLU A 85 -15.53 -2.67 4.20
C GLU A 85 -14.49 -1.93 3.38
N ALA A 86 -14.43 -0.59 3.48
CA ALA A 86 -13.40 0.22 2.82
C ALA A 86 -11.99 -0.20 3.28
N TYR A 87 -11.75 -0.34 4.58
CA TYR A 87 -10.49 -0.83 5.13
C TYR A 87 -10.13 -2.23 4.59
N THR A 88 -11.08 -3.17 4.62
CA THR A 88 -10.85 -4.55 4.16
C THR A 88 -10.55 -4.59 2.67
N ARG A 89 -11.26 -3.78 1.88
CA ARG A 89 -11.02 -3.62 0.44
C ARG A 89 -9.64 -3.02 0.17
N THR A 90 -9.24 -1.99 0.90
CA THR A 90 -7.92 -1.37 0.80
C THR A 90 -6.80 -2.35 1.14
N ILE A 91 -6.92 -3.12 2.21
CA ILE A 91 -5.95 -4.18 2.57
C ILE A 91 -5.88 -5.25 1.48
N GLY A 92 -7.03 -5.65 0.92
CA GLY A 92 -7.09 -6.57 -0.22
C GLY A 92 -6.31 -6.02 -1.42
N GLN A 93 -6.52 -4.75 -1.77
CA GLN A 93 -5.79 -4.08 -2.86
C GLN A 93 -4.29 -3.95 -2.57
N LEU A 94 -3.89 -3.62 -1.35
CA LEU A 94 -2.48 -3.57 -0.96
C LEU A 94 -1.81 -4.96 -1.03
N SER A 95 -2.53 -6.01 -0.64
CA SER A 95 -2.06 -7.40 -0.73
C SER A 95 -1.94 -7.86 -2.19
N ASP A 96 -2.89 -7.46 -3.03
CA ASP A 96 -2.90 -7.71 -4.48
C ASP A 96 -1.76 -6.97 -5.19
N LEU A 97 -1.48 -5.73 -4.76
CA LEU A 97 -0.32 -4.93 -5.17
C LEU A 97 0.99 -5.63 -4.80
N ALA A 98 1.13 -6.09 -3.55
CA ALA A 98 2.32 -6.82 -3.10
C ALA A 98 2.48 -8.19 -3.81
N SER A 99 1.39 -8.81 -4.23
CA SER A 99 1.37 -10.11 -4.89
C SER A 99 1.52 -10.03 -6.42
N ASN A 100 1.61 -8.83 -7.01
CA ASN A 100 1.64 -8.60 -8.46
C ASN A 100 0.43 -9.23 -9.19
N LYS A 101 -0.72 -9.31 -8.51
CA LYS A 101 -1.99 -9.79 -9.09
C LYS A 101 -2.83 -8.66 -9.66
N MET A 102 -2.49 -7.42 -9.34
CA MET A 102 -3.12 -6.23 -9.91
C MET A 102 -2.60 -6.09 -11.34
N GLY A 103 -3.37 -6.65 -12.30
CA GLY A 103 -3.04 -6.58 -13.72
C GLY A 103 -2.70 -5.15 -14.10
N THR A 104 -1.48 -4.96 -14.58
CA THR A 104 -0.93 -3.69 -15.07
C THR A 104 -1.68 -3.24 -16.33
N GLY A 105 -2.93 -2.83 -16.16
CA GLY A 105 -3.73 -2.10 -17.13
C GLY A 105 -3.59 -0.59 -16.89
N GLY A 106 -2.37 -0.07 -16.99
CA GLY A 106 -2.16 1.30 -17.47
C GLY A 106 -2.14 2.50 -16.51
N LEU A 107 -2.31 2.38 -15.18
CA LEU A 107 -2.37 3.60 -14.32
C LEU A 107 -1.30 3.75 -13.23
N LEU A 108 -0.58 2.68 -12.87
CA LEU A 108 0.35 2.71 -11.74
C LEU A 108 1.79 2.43 -12.19
N THR A 109 2.51 3.50 -12.55
CA THR A 109 3.97 3.47 -12.75
C THR A 109 4.65 3.45 -11.38
N PHE A 110 4.58 2.33 -10.68
CA PHE A 110 5.44 2.12 -9.51
C PHE A 110 6.74 1.47 -9.95
N ARG A 111 7.85 2.04 -9.49
CA ARG A 111 9.18 1.51 -9.77
C ARG A 111 9.36 0.21 -8.97
N GLN A 112 9.18 -0.93 -9.63
CA GLN A 112 9.42 -2.24 -9.03
C GLN A 112 10.90 -2.34 -8.66
N LYS A 113 11.19 -2.85 -7.46
CA LYS A 113 12.55 -3.27 -7.13
C LYS A 113 12.98 -4.27 -8.20
N PRO A 114 14.23 -4.18 -8.71
CA PRO A 114 14.72 -5.18 -9.64
C PRO A 114 14.60 -6.53 -8.95
N ALA A 115 13.79 -7.42 -9.51
CA ALA A 115 13.70 -8.79 -9.02
C ALA A 115 15.13 -9.33 -9.00
N LEU A 116 15.63 -9.67 -7.81
CA LEU A 116 16.90 -10.36 -7.66
C LEU A 116 16.73 -11.65 -8.46
N LYS A 117 17.32 -11.67 -9.67
CA LYS A 117 17.28 -12.80 -10.58
C LYS A 117 17.67 -14.02 -9.75
N SER A 118 16.79 -15.01 -9.67
CA SER A 118 17.14 -16.31 -9.10
C SER A 118 18.48 -16.73 -9.69
N PRO A 119 19.45 -17.19 -8.87
CA PRO A 119 20.75 -17.56 -9.38
C PRO A 119 20.57 -18.69 -10.38
N ILE A 120 20.95 -18.41 -11.63
CA ILE A 120 21.40 -19.37 -12.62
C ILE A 120 20.40 -20.51 -12.87
N SER A 121 19.53 -20.34 -13.87
CA SER A 121 19.13 -21.51 -14.67
C SER A 121 20.42 -22.10 -15.23
N VAL A 122 20.88 -23.19 -14.62
CA VAL A 122 21.97 -24.01 -15.13
C VAL A 122 21.60 -24.39 -16.55
N GLN A 123 22.29 -23.76 -17.50
CA GLN A 123 22.32 -24.15 -18.89
C GLN A 123 22.82 -25.59 -18.92
N ASN A 124 21.91 -26.55 -18.96
CA ASN A 124 22.22 -27.97 -19.06
C ASN A 124 22.77 -28.23 -20.47
N ASN A 125 24.05 -27.93 -20.66
CA ASN A 125 24.82 -28.23 -21.85
C ASN A 125 25.09 -29.74 -21.89
N ARG A 126 24.10 -30.52 -22.33
CA ARG A 126 24.32 -31.90 -22.76
C ARG A 126 24.94 -31.88 -24.16
N ASN A 127 26.22 -31.56 -24.22
CA ASN A 127 27.06 -32.04 -25.32
C ASN A 127 27.32 -33.53 -25.07
N ASP A 128 26.36 -34.35 -25.48
CA ASP A 128 26.59 -35.76 -25.72
C ASP A 128 26.12 -36.03 -27.15
N ARG A 129 27.07 -36.16 -28.08
CA ARG A 129 27.39 -37.49 -28.62
C ARG A 129 28.24 -37.33 -29.88
N MET A 130 29.53 -37.60 -29.72
CA MET A 130 30.36 -38.12 -30.79
C MET A 130 29.77 -39.47 -31.21
N THR A 131 29.44 -39.60 -32.48
CA THR A 131 29.50 -40.88 -33.20
C THR A 131 30.18 -40.59 -34.52
N ASP A 132 31.50 -40.73 -34.50
CA ASP A 132 32.28 -41.63 -35.37
C ASP A 132 31.38 -42.51 -36.27
N GLY A 133 31.52 -42.59 -37.59
CA GLY A 133 32.74 -42.44 -38.36
C GLY A 133 33.20 -43.77 -38.95
N GLU A 134 32.31 -44.64 -39.47
CA GLU A 134 32.62 -45.70 -40.46
C GLU A 134 31.40 -46.00 -41.35
#